data_AF-A0A0F9P0X8-F1
#
_entry.id   AF-A0A0F9P0X8-F1
#
_cell.length_a   1.000
_cell.length_b   1.000
_cell.length_c   1.000
_cell.angle_alpha   90.00
_cell.angle_beta   90.00
_cell.angle_gamma   90.00
#
_symmetry.space_group_name_H-M   'P 1'
#
loop_
_entity.id
_entity.type
_entity.pdbx_description
1 polymer ?
#
loop_
_entity_poly.entity_id
_entity_poly.type
_entity_poly.pdbx_seq_one_letter_code
_entity_poly.pdbx_strand_id
1 'polypeptide(L)'
;MIDHSIKLKIISVVGKKYVTDDPVELYCYSHDNVSRALSWVKDEYELKADLVIKPDNANQVKQIINIANQEHLSIVSRGAGTSYGGQFLPIEGG
;
A
#
# COMPACT_ATOMS: atom_id res chain seq x y z
N MET A 1 -1.03 4.11 -10.18
CA MET A 1 -2.40 4.52 -9.80
C MET A 1 -3.33 3.37 -10.12
N ILE A 2 -4.02 2.81 -9.12
CA ILE A 2 -4.91 1.66 -9.31
C ILE A 2 -6.18 2.06 -10.06
N ASP A 3 -6.60 1.21 -11.01
CA ASP A 3 -7.84 1.38 -11.76
C ASP A 3 -9.08 1.39 -10.85
N HIS A 4 -10.06 2.25 -11.17
CA HIS A 4 -11.26 2.43 -10.36
C HIS A 4 -12.06 1.14 -10.18
N SER A 5 -12.15 0.30 -11.22
CA SER A 5 -12.86 -0.97 -11.15
C SER A 5 -12.19 -1.95 -10.18
N ILE A 6 -10.86 -2.00 -10.17
CA ILE A 6 -10.08 -2.84 -9.25
C ILE A 6 -10.25 -2.33 -7.82
N LYS A 7 -10.19 -1.01 -7.59
CA LYS A 7 -10.46 -0.42 -6.28
C LYS A 7 -11.84 -0.82 -5.76
N LEU A 8 -12.88 -0.82 -6.60
CA LEU A 8 -14.21 -1.27 -6.22
C LEU A 8 -14.27 -2.77 -5.88
N LYS A 9 -13.56 -3.62 -6.63
CA LYS A 9 -13.41 -5.06 -6.29
C LYS A 9 -12.75 -5.24 -4.92
N ILE A 10 -11.71 -4.48 -4.61
CA ILE A 10 -11.03 -4.53 -3.31
C ILE A 10 -11.97 -4.05 -2.19
N ILE A 11 -12.69 -2.94 -2.42
CA ILE A 11 -13.66 -2.40 -1.46
C ILE A 11 -14.78 -3.41 -1.16
N SER A 12 -15.23 -4.22 -2.10
CA SER A 12 -16.25 -5.25 -1.83
C SER A 12 -15.75 -6.39 -0.93
N VAL A 13 -14.43 -6.62 -0.90
CA VAL A 13 -13.79 -7.64 -0.06
C VAL A 13 -13.56 -7.13 1.37
N VAL A 14 -12.88 -5.99 1.52
CA VAL A 14 -12.48 -5.48 2.84
C VAL A 14 -13.47 -4.48 3.42
N GLY A 15 -14.24 -3.79 2.59
CA GLY A 15 -15.13 -2.69 2.98
C GLY A 15 -14.46 -1.32 2.86
N LYS A 16 -15.24 -0.30 2.48
CA LYS A 16 -14.73 1.06 2.17
C LYS A 16 -13.92 1.69 3.31
N LYS A 17 -14.31 1.43 4.57
CA LYS A 17 -13.61 1.97 5.76
C LYS A 17 -12.17 1.47 5.93
N TYR A 18 -11.81 0.38 5.27
CA TYR A 18 -10.49 -0.24 5.35
C TYR A 18 -9.64 0.00 4.10
N VAL A 19 -10.05 0.93 3.24
CA VAL A 19 -9.36 1.27 1.99
C VAL A 19 -9.13 2.78 1.98
N THR A 20 -7.92 3.20 1.63
CA THR A 20 -7.58 4.61 1.52
C THR A 20 -6.64 4.85 0.35
N ASP A 21 -6.96 5.90 -0.39
CA ASP A 21 -6.12 6.54 -1.41
C ASP A 21 -5.93 8.03 -1.09
N ASP A 22 -6.18 8.42 0.18
CA ASP A 22 -5.92 9.78 0.63
C ASP A 22 -4.42 10.09 0.50
N PRO A 23 -4.02 11.19 -0.14
CA PRO A 23 -2.61 11.49 -0.38
C PRO A 23 -1.76 11.57 0.90
N VAL A 24 -2.33 12.02 2.02
CA VAL A 24 -1.62 12.13 3.29
C VAL A 24 -1.42 10.74 3.89
N GLU A 25 -2.45 9.90 3.87
CA GLU A 25 -2.33 8.52 4.35
C GLU A 25 -1.36 7.73 3.48
N LEU A 26 -1.44 7.83 2.15
CA LEU A 26 -0.48 7.19 1.25
C LEU A 26 0.95 7.61 1.58
N TYR A 27 1.22 8.90 1.80
CA TYR A 27 2.54 9.36 2.23
C TYR A 27 3.00 8.69 3.54
N CYS A 28 2.14 8.63 4.56
CA CYS A 28 2.45 8.01 5.84
C CYS A 28 2.72 6.50 5.74
N TYR A 29 2.00 5.78 4.88
CA TYR A 29 2.16 4.34 4.69
C TYR A 29 3.23 3.94 3.68
N SER A 30 3.74 4.87 2.87
CA SER A 30 4.76 4.60 1.85
C SER A 30 6.20 4.72 2.36
N HIS A 31 6.41 5.25 3.56
CA HIS A 31 7.74 5.49 4.10
C HIS A 31 7.98 4.79 5.44
N ASP A 32 9.24 4.46 5.66
CA ASP A 32 9.78 4.15 6.99
C ASP A 32 10.46 5.41 7.56
N ASN A 33 11.15 5.29 8.70
CA ASN A 33 11.81 6.46 9.29
C ASN A 33 12.95 7.02 8.44
N VAL A 34 13.69 6.15 7.76
CA VAL A 34 14.86 6.52 6.98
C VAL A 34 14.42 7.07 5.62
N SER A 35 13.56 6.36 4.90
CA SER A 35 13.10 6.81 3.58
C SER A 35 12.33 8.13 3.66
N ARG A 36 11.56 8.36 4.74
CA ARG A 36 10.88 9.65 4.96
C ARG A 36 11.84 10.82 5.11
N ALA A 37 12.96 10.62 5.81
CA ALA A 37 13.97 11.67 5.95
C ALA A 37 14.71 11.91 4.62
N LEU A 38 14.99 10.83 3.88
CA LEU A 38 15.68 10.91 2.59
C LEU A 38 14.79 11.51 1.48
N SER A 39 13.47 11.32 1.54
CA SER A 39 12.53 11.88 0.57
C SER A 39 12.52 13.42 0.55
N TRP A 40 13.05 14.09 1.57
CA TRP A 40 13.17 15.56 1.60
C TRP A 40 14.42 16.09 0.90
N VAL A 41 15.37 15.21 0.57
CA VAL A 41 16.67 15.59 0.01
C VAL A 41 16.95 14.92 -1.33
N LYS A 42 16.20 13.86 -1.67
CA LYS A 42 16.43 13.01 -2.84
C LYS A 42 15.12 12.46 -3.40
N ASP A 43 14.82 12.82 -4.65
CA ASP A 43 13.61 12.41 -5.37
C ASP A 43 13.48 10.88 -5.52
N GLU A 44 14.59 10.15 -5.56
CA GLU A 44 14.62 8.67 -5.59
C GLU A 44 13.98 7.99 -4.36
N TYR A 45 13.78 8.75 -3.27
CA TYR A 45 13.07 8.29 -2.06
C TYR A 45 11.63 8.80 -1.96
N GLU A 46 11.09 9.48 -2.98
CA GLU A 46 9.67 9.85 -3.06
C GLU A 46 8.82 8.64 -3.45
N LEU A 47 8.70 7.68 -2.53
CA LEU A 47 8.00 6.43 -2.75
C LEU A 47 6.52 6.59 -2.43
N LYS A 48 5.66 5.94 -3.23
CA LYS A 48 4.22 6.07 -3.06
C LYS A 48 3.47 4.80 -3.45
N ALA A 49 2.77 4.24 -2.48
CA ALA A 49 1.72 3.26 -2.70
C ALA A 49 0.53 3.91 -3.43
N ASP A 50 -0.14 3.15 -4.28
CA ASP A 50 -1.35 3.56 -4.99
C ASP A 50 -2.61 3.37 -4.14
N LEU A 51 -2.62 2.38 -3.24
CA LEU A 51 -3.74 2.09 -2.36
C LEU A 51 -3.27 1.43 -1.06
N VAL A 52 -3.80 1.86 0.08
CA VAL A 52 -3.57 1.19 1.36
C VAL A 52 -4.85 0.50 1.79
N ILE A 53 -4.70 -0.77 2.20
CA ILE A 53 -5.81 -1.60 2.68
C ILE A 53 -5.50 -2.23 4.03
N LYS A 54 -6.55 -2.46 4.83
CA LYS A 54 -6.46 -3.03 6.17
C LYS A 54 -7.42 -4.21 6.32
N PRO A 55 -7.09 -5.39 5.77
CA PRO A 55 -7.93 -6.58 5.92
C PRO A 55 -8.02 -6.97 7.40
N ASP A 56 -9.20 -7.46 7.81
CA ASP A 56 -9.53 -7.78 9.21
C ASP A 56 -9.32 -9.28 9.54
N ASN A 57 -9.20 -10.12 8.51
CA ASN A 57 -9.01 -11.56 8.68
C ASN A 57 -8.29 -12.22 7.49
N ALA A 58 -7.84 -13.46 7.70
CA ALA A 58 -7.09 -14.23 6.70
C ALA A 58 -7.87 -14.51 5.41
N ASN A 59 -9.20 -14.60 5.46
CA ASN A 59 -10.01 -14.84 4.26
C ASN A 59 -9.99 -13.61 3.32
N GLN A 60 -10.06 -12.41 3.88
CA GLN A 60 -9.90 -11.17 3.11
C GLN A 60 -8.49 -11.08 2.51
N VAL A 61 -7.44 -11.38 3.29
CA VAL A 61 -6.06 -11.42 2.78
C VAL A 61 -5.93 -12.35 1.58
N LYS A 62 -6.46 -13.57 1.68
CA LYS A 62 -6.46 -14.55 0.57
C LYS A 62 -7.15 -14.00 -0.69
N GLN A 63 -8.32 -13.37 -0.53
CA GLN A 63 -9.05 -12.81 -1.67
C GLN A 63 -8.29 -11.65 -2.33
N ILE A 64 -7.67 -10.78 -1.54
CA ILE A 64 -6.84 -9.68 -2.05
C ILE A 64 -5.63 -10.21 -2.83
N ILE A 65 -4.92 -11.20 -2.29
CA ILE A 65 -3.77 -11.81 -2.98
C ILE A 65 -4.20 -12.37 -4.34
N ASN A 66 -5.37 -13.03 -4.41
CA ASN A 66 -5.90 -13.53 -5.67
C ASN A 66 -6.21 -12.39 -6.67
N ILE A 67 -6.84 -11.30 -6.22
CA ILE A 67 -7.13 -10.12 -7.06
C ILE A 67 -5.82 -9.52 -7.57
N ALA A 68 -4.86 -9.28 -6.68
CA ALA A 68 -3.58 -8.69 -7.06
C ALA A 68 -2.81 -9.57 -8.07
N ASN A 69 -2.83 -10.89 -7.88
CA ASN A 69 -2.20 -11.81 -8.83
C ASN A 69 -2.89 -11.80 -10.22
N GLN A 70 -4.23 -11.72 -10.25
CA GLN A 70 -4.99 -11.64 -11.50
C GLN A 70 -4.76 -10.33 -12.26
N GLU A 71 -4.62 -9.23 -11.52
CA GLU A 71 -4.47 -7.88 -12.08
C GLU A 71 -2.98 -7.43 -12.13
N HIS A 72 -2.05 -8.33 -11.82
CA HIS A 72 -0.60 -8.08 -11.78
C HIS A 72 -0.17 -6.89 -10.91
N LEU A 73 -0.79 -6.75 -9.72
CA LEU A 73 -0.47 -5.71 -8.75
C LEU A 73 0.61 -6.17 -7.77
N SER A 74 1.57 -5.29 -7.49
CA SER A 74 2.52 -5.45 -6.39
C SER A 74 1.79 -5.37 -5.05
N ILE A 75 2.13 -6.26 -4.11
CA ILE A 75 1.67 -6.18 -2.72
C ILE A 75 2.87 -5.94 -1.83
N VAL A 76 2.77 -4.93 -0.97
CA VAL A 76 3.74 -4.69 0.08
C VAL A 76 3.08 -4.87 1.43
N SER A 77 3.50 -5.89 2.17
CA SER A 77 3.00 -6.12 3.53
C SER A 77 3.61 -5.10 4.49
N ARG A 78 2.77 -4.51 5.35
CA ARG A 78 3.21 -3.54 6.35
C ARG A 78 2.58 -3.83 7.71
N GLY A 79 3.41 -3.78 8.76
CA GLY A 79 2.98 -3.74 10.15
C GLY A 79 2.81 -2.30 10.65
N ALA A 80 3.39 -1.97 11.80
CA ALA A 80 3.35 -0.61 12.35
C ALA A 80 4.24 0.40 11.58
N GLY A 81 5.21 -0.08 10.79
CA GLY A 81 6.05 0.78 9.96
C GLY A 81 7.27 1.38 10.65
N THR A 82 7.80 0.73 11.68
CA THR A 82 8.93 1.23 12.49
C THR A 82 10.32 0.77 12.01
N SER A 83 10.40 0.24 10.79
CA SER A 83 11.67 -0.22 10.20
C SER A 83 12.61 0.96 9.95
N TYR A 84 13.90 0.63 9.87
CA TYR A 84 14.97 1.51 9.36
C TYR A 84 15.64 0.95 8.09
N GLY A 85 15.28 -0.27 7.67
CA GLY A 85 15.89 -0.99 6.55
C GLY A 85 15.04 -1.07 5.28
N GLY A 86 13.94 -0.32 5.19
CA GLY A 86 13.14 -0.23 3.96
C GLY A 86 12.31 -1.48 3.57
N GLN A 87 12.07 -2.41 4.49
CA GLN A 87 11.45 -3.72 4.19
C GLN A 87 10.02 -3.68 3.63
N PHE A 88 9.29 -2.59 3.86
CA PHE A 88 7.89 -2.41 3.41
C PHE A 88 7.73 -1.19 2.49
N LEU A 89 8.81 -0.76 1.84
CA LEU A 89 8.74 0.38 0.93
C LEU A 89 8.08 -0.04 -0.40
N PRO A 90 7.09 0.73 -0.91
CA PRO A 90 6.44 0.47 -2.18
C PRO A 90 7.29 0.99 -3.34
N ILE A 91 8.43 0.33 -3.58
CA ILE A 91 9.39 0.71 -4.64
C ILE A 91 8.72 0.70 -6.02
N GLU A 92 7.89 -0.30 -6.28
CA GLU A 92 7.15 -0.48 -7.54
C GLU A 92 5.70 0.04 -7.44
N GLY A 93 5.38 0.85 -6.43
CA GLY A 93 4.01 1.25 -6.11
C GLY A 93 3.17 0.06 -5.60
N GLY A 94 1.92 -0.03 -6.08
CA GLY A 94 0.92 -1.01 -5.63
C GLY A 94 -0.07 -0.47 -4.60
#